data_AF-A0A0F9ABK7-F1
#
_entry.id   AF-A0A0F9ABK7-F1
#
_cell.length_a   1.000
_cell.length_b   1.000
_cell.length_c   1.000
_cell.angle_alpha   90.00
_cell.angle_beta   90.00
_cell.angle_gamma   90.00
#
_symmetry.space_group_name_H-M   'P 1'
#
loop_
_entity.id
_entity.type
_entity.pdbx_description
1 polymer ?
#
loop_
_entity_poly.entity_id
_entity_poly.type
_entity_poly.pdbx_seq_one_letter_code
_entity_poly.pdbx_strand_id
1 'polypeptide(L)'
;RPSCWFDTVSGGGLMIKPPQSNGCTCEVTAPFTFALGTVSTEPATPQIYSTSGPSLPVKHLYVNVGGMGDYSDKDGHLWVADQTHRPTPKIPILQFRPGRKFYKGGRDVMRSAIFTRIDNTDTPFLFATMARGLKTLTIRLDRKGSGKSASYDVALGFSAPPGDKAGQRVFDVAVAGKTVLKGLVVGRIGKVFSQHGKGPQRCSRAWMW
;
A
#
# COMPACT_ATOMS: atom_id res chain seq x y z
N ARG A 1 5.99 7.55 -13.12
CA ARG A 1 4.87 7.69 -14.07
C ARG A 1 3.80 6.69 -13.65
N PRO A 2 2.58 7.14 -13.34
CA PRO A 2 1.47 6.27 -13.00
C PRO A 2 0.87 5.65 -14.28
N SER A 3 0.57 4.36 -14.25
CA SER A 3 -0.15 3.68 -15.33
C SER A 3 -0.90 2.44 -14.83
N CYS A 4 -2.02 2.09 -15.48
CA CYS A 4 -2.78 0.86 -15.21
C CYS A 4 -1.96 -0.41 -15.53
N TRP A 5 -1.10 -0.29 -16.55
CA TRP A 5 0.03 -1.17 -16.87
C TRP A 5 1.07 -0.34 -17.63
N PHE A 6 2.27 -0.84 -17.96
CA PHE A 6 3.37 -0.03 -18.55
C PHE A 6 3.10 0.54 -19.97
N ASP A 7 1.87 0.45 -20.45
CA ASP A 7 1.43 0.80 -21.80
C ASP A 7 0.74 2.17 -21.87
N THR A 8 0.63 2.88 -20.76
CA THR A 8 0.09 4.25 -20.75
C THR A 8 1.20 5.28 -20.84
N VAL A 9 1.07 6.25 -21.74
CA VAL A 9 1.98 7.39 -21.83
C VAL A 9 1.26 8.63 -21.32
N SER A 10 1.87 9.35 -20.39
CA SER A 10 1.38 10.63 -19.90
C SER A 10 2.34 11.77 -20.27
N GLY A 11 1.77 12.87 -20.76
CA GLY A 11 2.49 14.07 -21.19
C GLY A 11 1.53 15.21 -21.54
N GLY A 12 1.91 16.45 -21.24
CA GLY A 12 1.11 17.64 -21.61
C GLY A 12 -0.29 17.69 -21.01
N GLY A 13 -0.53 17.08 -19.83
CA GLY A 13 -1.85 17.04 -19.19
C GLY A 13 -2.79 15.97 -19.75
N LEU A 14 -2.30 15.12 -20.66
CA LEU A 14 -3.07 14.00 -21.22
C LEU A 14 -2.46 12.65 -20.80
N MET A 15 -3.36 11.69 -20.62
CA MET A 15 -3.06 10.27 -20.50
C MET A 15 -3.51 9.60 -21.80
N ILE A 16 -2.56 9.02 -22.54
CA ILE A 16 -2.84 8.31 -23.79
C ILE A 16 -2.69 6.82 -23.52
N LYS A 17 -3.77 6.08 -23.79
CA LYS A 17 -3.81 4.63 -23.69
C LYS A 17 -3.98 4.02 -25.09
N PRO A 18 -3.01 3.24 -25.59
CA PRO A 18 -3.14 2.53 -26.86
C PRO A 18 -4.17 1.39 -26.74
N PRO A 19 -4.64 0.84 -27.86
CA PRO A 19 -5.59 -0.25 -27.88
C PRO A 19 -5.11 -1.43 -27.03
N GLN A 20 -5.99 -2.01 -26.23
CA GLN A 20 -5.66 -3.10 -25.31
C GLN A 20 -5.38 -4.42 -26.04
N SER A 21 -5.71 -4.52 -27.34
CA SER A 21 -5.35 -5.64 -28.22
C SER A 21 -3.83 -5.84 -28.37
N ASN A 22 -3.01 -4.85 -27.99
CA ASN A 22 -1.56 -4.85 -28.21
C ASN A 22 -0.74 -5.23 -26.96
N GLY A 23 -1.28 -6.11 -26.09
CA GLY A 23 -0.52 -6.71 -24.99
C GLY A 23 -0.93 -6.27 -23.58
N CYS A 24 -2.11 -5.68 -23.39
CA CYS A 24 -2.66 -5.40 -22.07
C CYS A 24 -3.34 -6.68 -21.53
N THR A 25 -3.07 -7.06 -20.28
CA THR A 25 -3.62 -8.30 -19.66
C THR A 25 -4.85 -8.04 -18.78
N CYS A 26 -5.51 -6.89 -18.93
CA CYS A 26 -6.68 -6.52 -18.13
C CYS A 26 -7.93 -7.28 -18.62
N GLU A 27 -8.89 -7.49 -17.71
CA GLU A 27 -10.18 -8.18 -18.02
C GLU A 27 -11.11 -7.35 -18.93
N VAL A 28 -10.78 -6.09 -19.18
CA VAL A 28 -11.52 -5.20 -20.09
C VAL A 28 -10.70 -5.00 -21.36
N THR A 29 -11.37 -5.09 -22.51
CA THR A 29 -10.78 -4.89 -23.85
C THR A 29 -11.32 -3.61 -24.47
N ALA A 30 -10.44 -2.63 -24.65
CA ALA A 30 -10.67 -1.41 -25.42
C ALA A 30 -9.98 -1.56 -26.78
N PRO A 31 -10.72 -1.70 -27.88
CA PRO A 31 -10.16 -1.91 -29.21
C PRO A 31 -9.60 -0.64 -29.86
N PHE A 32 -9.68 0.51 -29.20
CA PHE A 32 -9.26 1.81 -29.70
C PHE A 32 -8.34 2.54 -28.71
N THR A 33 -7.54 3.47 -29.24
CA THR A 33 -6.78 4.43 -28.43
C THR A 33 -7.75 5.41 -27.80
N PHE A 34 -7.57 5.70 -26.51
CA PHE A 34 -8.28 6.79 -25.87
C PHE A 34 -7.30 7.75 -25.20
N ALA A 35 -7.65 9.04 -25.22
CA ALA A 35 -6.94 10.09 -24.53
C ALA A 35 -7.84 10.63 -23.42
N LEU A 36 -7.34 10.63 -22.18
CA LEU A 36 -8.05 11.16 -21.03
C LEU A 36 -7.38 12.45 -20.59
N GLY A 37 -8.20 13.49 -20.39
CA GLY A 37 -7.78 14.74 -19.76
C GLY A 37 -7.73 14.61 -18.24
N THR A 38 -7.08 15.58 -17.61
CA THR A 38 -7.11 15.71 -16.15
C THR A 38 -8.54 15.99 -15.67
N VAL A 39 -8.97 15.26 -14.67
CA VAL A 39 -10.17 15.57 -13.89
C VAL A 39 -9.76 16.03 -12.50
N SER A 40 -10.56 16.88 -11.86
CA SER A 40 -10.31 17.34 -10.49
C SER A 40 -10.40 16.21 -9.46
N THR A 41 -11.09 15.12 -9.80
CA THR A 41 -11.21 13.94 -8.95
C THR A 41 -10.07 12.99 -9.25
N GLU A 42 -9.27 12.65 -8.24
CA GLU A 42 -8.21 11.66 -8.40
C GLU A 42 -8.81 10.30 -8.81
N PRO A 43 -8.37 9.70 -9.93
CA PRO A 43 -8.96 8.48 -10.43
C PRO A 43 -8.72 7.33 -9.43
N ALA A 44 -9.79 6.61 -9.10
CA ALA A 44 -9.74 5.42 -8.22
C ALA A 44 -9.03 4.21 -8.85
N THR A 45 -8.37 4.38 -10.00
CA THR A 45 -7.70 3.31 -10.71
C THR A 45 -6.34 3.02 -10.09
N PRO A 46 -6.05 1.76 -9.76
CA PRO A 46 -4.74 1.34 -9.30
C PRO A 46 -3.64 1.78 -10.28
N GLN A 47 -2.71 2.62 -9.83
CA GLN A 47 -1.53 2.99 -10.62
C GLN A 47 -0.34 2.11 -10.24
N ILE A 48 0.59 1.89 -11.17
CA ILE A 48 1.86 1.24 -10.88
C ILE A 48 2.98 2.21 -11.22
N TYR A 49 3.89 2.47 -10.28
CA TYR A 49 5.02 3.35 -10.50
C TYR A 49 6.27 2.58 -10.89
N SER A 50 6.91 3.03 -11.96
CA SER A 50 8.26 2.62 -12.33
C SER A 50 9.31 3.36 -11.51
N THR A 51 10.39 2.65 -11.17
CA THR A 51 11.59 3.25 -10.60
C THR A 51 12.79 2.74 -11.39
N SER A 52 13.70 3.65 -11.73
CA SER A 52 15.06 3.30 -12.11
C SER A 52 15.95 3.32 -10.87
N GLY A 53 16.99 2.48 -10.84
CA GLY A 53 17.99 2.49 -9.77
C GLY A 53 17.71 1.53 -8.59
N PRO A 54 18.62 1.51 -7.60
CA PRO A 54 18.56 0.58 -6.48
C PRO A 54 17.45 0.96 -5.47
N SER A 55 16.65 -0.02 -5.06
CA SER A 55 15.59 0.15 -4.04
C SER A 55 16.05 -0.08 -2.59
N LEU A 56 17.33 -0.42 -2.39
CA LEU A 56 17.92 -0.74 -1.10
C LEU A 56 19.29 -0.07 -0.94
N PRO A 57 19.67 0.38 0.28
CA PRO A 57 18.86 0.39 1.50
C PRO A 57 17.72 1.43 1.45
N VAL A 58 16.61 1.13 2.11
CA VAL A 58 15.44 2.02 2.19
C VAL A 58 15.72 3.15 3.17
N LYS A 59 15.56 4.40 2.73
CA LYS A 59 15.59 5.58 3.62
C LYS A 59 14.19 5.97 4.11
N HIS A 60 13.24 6.03 3.17
CA HIS A 60 11.83 6.31 3.42
C HIS A 60 10.98 5.34 2.62
N LEU A 61 9.91 4.84 3.22
CA LEU A 61 8.97 3.94 2.56
C LEU A 61 7.58 4.18 3.11
N TYR A 62 6.64 4.44 2.20
CA TYR A 62 5.23 4.55 2.48
C TYR A 62 4.52 3.35 1.85
N VAL A 63 3.72 2.65 2.65
CA VAL A 63 3.06 1.40 2.22
C VAL A 63 1.56 1.53 2.34
N ASN A 64 0.85 1.28 1.25
CA ASN A 64 -0.59 1.12 1.26
C ASN A 64 -0.95 -0.36 1.46
N VAL A 65 -1.26 -0.72 2.71
CA VAL A 65 -1.59 -2.10 3.09
C VAL A 65 -3.03 -2.41 2.70
N GLY A 66 -3.23 -3.46 1.92
CA GLY A 66 -4.57 -3.78 1.39
C GLY A 66 -4.87 -3.10 0.05
N GLY A 67 -3.95 -2.29 -0.47
CA GLY A 67 -4.10 -1.58 -1.74
C GLY A 67 -3.73 -2.44 -2.95
N MET A 68 -4.47 -2.27 -4.05
CA MET A 68 -4.17 -2.91 -5.35
C MET A 68 -3.29 -2.05 -6.27
N GLY A 69 -3.05 -0.78 -5.92
CA GLY A 69 -2.24 0.16 -6.71
C GLY A 69 -1.53 1.17 -5.84
N ASP A 70 -0.47 1.73 -6.41
CA ASP A 70 0.34 2.79 -5.80
C ASP A 70 -0.40 4.13 -5.93
N TYR A 71 -0.23 5.00 -4.95
CA TYR A 71 -0.84 6.33 -4.91
C TYR A 71 0.20 7.39 -4.57
N SER A 72 0.04 8.60 -5.11
CA SER A 72 0.81 9.75 -4.67
C SER A 72 -0.07 10.64 -3.79
N ASP A 73 0.39 11.01 -2.60
CA ASP A 73 -0.32 12.01 -1.82
C ASP A 73 0.01 13.45 -2.27
N LYS A 74 -0.72 14.42 -1.73
CA LYS A 74 -0.55 15.86 -2.01
C LYS A 74 0.85 16.39 -1.66
N ASP A 75 1.56 15.71 -0.75
CA ASP A 75 2.89 16.09 -0.27
C ASP A 75 3.99 15.42 -1.13
N GLY A 76 3.61 14.66 -2.15
CA GLY A 76 4.51 14.01 -3.10
C GLY A 76 5.03 12.65 -2.64
N HIS A 77 4.51 12.08 -1.55
CA HIS A 77 4.91 10.75 -1.12
C HIS A 77 4.27 9.67 -1.99
N LEU A 78 5.08 8.69 -2.39
CA LEU A 78 4.62 7.51 -3.11
C LEU A 78 4.26 6.39 -2.13
N TRP A 79 2.97 6.13 -2.00
CA TRP A 79 2.38 5.05 -1.23
C TRP A 79 2.32 3.77 -2.06
N VAL A 80 3.23 2.84 -1.77
CA VAL A 80 3.41 1.61 -2.55
C VAL A 80 2.45 0.54 -2.05
N ALA A 81 1.62 -0.01 -2.93
CA ALA A 81 0.66 -1.04 -2.55
C ALA A 81 1.30 -2.41 -2.34
N ASP A 82 0.85 -3.14 -1.31
CA ASP A 82 1.40 -4.43 -0.93
C ASP A 82 0.83 -5.62 -1.72
N GLN A 83 -0.31 -5.47 -2.40
CA GLN A 83 -0.90 -6.51 -3.27
C GLN A 83 -0.55 -6.37 -4.73
N THR A 84 -0.05 -5.21 -5.19
CA THR A 84 0.18 -4.95 -6.61
C THR A 84 0.98 -6.10 -7.21
N HIS A 85 0.40 -6.77 -8.20
CA HIS A 85 1.11 -7.82 -8.92
C HIS A 85 2.19 -7.17 -9.78
N ARG A 86 3.43 -7.20 -9.29
CA ARG A 86 4.58 -6.62 -9.98
C ARG A 86 5.27 -7.73 -10.80
N PRO A 87 5.17 -7.70 -12.14
CA PRO A 87 5.75 -8.72 -13.00
C PRO A 87 7.28 -8.70 -12.88
N THR A 88 7.90 -9.74 -13.42
CA THR A 88 9.32 -10.09 -13.30
C THR A 88 10.30 -8.95 -13.62
N PRO A 89 11.55 -9.02 -13.13
CA PRO A 89 12.51 -7.90 -13.09
C PRO A 89 13.03 -7.40 -14.46
N LYS A 90 12.49 -7.89 -15.59
CA LYS A 90 12.87 -7.42 -16.93
C LYS A 90 12.34 -6.01 -17.24
N ILE A 91 11.54 -5.44 -16.36
CA ILE A 91 10.92 -4.11 -16.50
C ILE A 91 11.32 -3.27 -15.27
N PRO A 92 11.64 -1.96 -15.42
CA PRO A 92 12.01 -1.07 -14.31
C PRO A 92 10.81 -0.67 -13.43
N ILE A 93 10.11 -1.66 -12.88
CA ILE A 93 9.04 -1.49 -11.90
C ILE A 93 9.67 -1.55 -10.50
N LEU A 94 9.23 -0.69 -9.57
CA LEU A 94 9.65 -0.73 -8.17
C LEU A 94 9.37 -2.11 -7.57
N GLN A 95 10.42 -2.90 -7.37
CA GLN A 95 10.29 -4.25 -6.81
C GLN A 95 10.01 -4.17 -5.31
N PHE A 96 8.73 -4.17 -4.95
CA PHE A 96 8.25 -4.26 -3.58
C PHE A 96 7.40 -5.51 -3.42
N ARG A 97 7.90 -6.46 -2.60
CA ARG A 97 7.27 -7.76 -2.34
C ARG A 97 7.33 -8.08 -0.85
N PRO A 98 6.43 -7.49 -0.04
CA PRO A 98 6.40 -7.76 1.39
C PRO A 98 5.88 -9.18 1.66
N GLY A 99 6.41 -9.81 2.69
CA GLY A 99 5.88 -11.09 3.18
C GLY A 99 4.63 -10.84 4.01
N ARG A 100 3.53 -11.51 3.69
CA ARG A 100 2.24 -11.36 4.38
C ARG A 100 1.79 -12.70 4.94
N LYS A 101 1.27 -12.70 6.16
CA LYS A 101 0.58 -13.86 6.76
C LYS A 101 -0.72 -13.39 7.38
N PHE A 102 -1.77 -14.17 7.18
CA PHE A 102 -3.12 -13.87 7.67
C PHE A 102 -3.59 -14.94 8.65
N TYR A 103 -4.55 -14.56 9.50
CA TYR A 103 -5.40 -15.50 10.20
C TYR A 103 -6.38 -16.20 9.25
N LYS A 104 -6.99 -17.30 9.70
CA LYS A 104 -8.01 -18.00 8.92
C LYS A 104 -9.16 -17.04 8.62
N GLY A 105 -9.55 -16.91 7.35
CA GLY A 105 -10.59 -15.96 6.91
C GLY A 105 -10.09 -14.50 6.74
N GLY A 106 -8.81 -14.24 6.99
CA GLY A 106 -8.18 -12.96 6.69
C GLY A 106 -8.16 -12.73 5.18
N ARG A 107 -8.42 -11.48 4.80
CA ARG A 107 -8.51 -11.06 3.40
C ARG A 107 -8.27 -9.57 3.28
N ASP A 108 -7.89 -9.18 2.09
CA ASP A 108 -7.88 -7.80 1.70
C ASP A 108 -9.29 -7.25 1.50
N VAL A 109 -9.45 -5.99 1.84
CA VAL A 109 -10.70 -5.24 1.68
C VAL A 109 -10.34 -3.92 1.03
N MET A 110 -10.90 -3.68 -0.14
CA MET A 110 -10.76 -2.43 -0.89
C MET A 110 -12.14 -1.81 -1.06
N ARG A 111 -12.20 -0.49 -0.86
CA ARG A 111 -13.37 0.33 -1.11
C ARG A 111 -12.94 1.54 -1.92
N SER A 112 -13.87 2.13 -2.65
CA SER A 112 -13.63 3.43 -3.26
C SER A 112 -13.62 4.49 -2.17
N ALA A 113 -12.53 5.26 -2.08
CA ALA A 113 -12.45 6.44 -1.22
C ALA A 113 -13.38 7.57 -1.69
N ILE A 114 -13.85 7.53 -2.94
CA ILE A 114 -14.83 8.48 -3.48
C ILE A 114 -16.22 8.21 -2.88
N PHE A 115 -16.60 6.94 -2.74
CA PHE A 115 -17.94 6.55 -2.27
C PHE A 115 -17.98 6.15 -0.78
N THR A 116 -16.81 6.05 -0.14
CA THR A 116 -16.69 5.71 1.28
C THR A 116 -16.16 6.92 2.01
N ARG A 117 -17.03 7.62 2.73
CA ARG A 117 -16.60 8.71 3.62
C ARG A 117 -15.67 8.17 4.70
N ILE A 118 -14.49 8.77 4.80
CA ILE A 118 -13.48 8.48 5.82
C ILE A 118 -13.13 9.81 6.47
N ASP A 119 -13.45 9.94 7.75
CA ASP A 119 -13.23 11.17 8.50
C ASP A 119 -11.80 11.24 9.09
N ASN A 120 -11.36 12.45 9.44
CA ASN A 120 -10.09 12.73 10.13
C ASN A 120 -8.82 12.29 9.37
N THR A 121 -8.80 12.47 8.05
CA THR A 121 -7.62 12.18 7.23
C THR A 121 -7.64 13.00 5.96
N ASP A 122 -6.46 13.46 5.53
CA ASP A 122 -6.25 14.09 4.22
C ASP A 122 -5.93 13.05 3.13
N THR A 123 -5.74 11.79 3.51
CA THR A 123 -5.41 10.67 2.61
C THR A 123 -6.46 9.55 2.74
N PRO A 124 -7.71 9.78 2.33
CA PRO A 124 -8.79 8.82 2.51
C PRO A 124 -8.54 7.50 1.76
N PHE A 125 -7.81 7.53 0.64
CA PHE A 125 -7.45 6.33 -0.12
C PHE A 125 -6.68 5.29 0.71
N LEU A 126 -5.85 5.70 1.68
CA LEU A 126 -5.10 4.79 2.55
C LEU A 126 -5.98 4.00 3.52
N PHE A 127 -7.11 4.58 3.90
CA PHE A 127 -8.03 4.00 4.88
C PHE A 127 -9.26 3.36 4.23
N ALA A 128 -9.41 3.51 2.91
CA ALA A 128 -10.39 2.82 2.09
C ALA A 128 -9.94 1.39 1.75
N THR A 129 -8.64 1.13 1.85
CA THR A 129 -8.01 -0.19 1.71
C THR A 129 -7.50 -0.69 3.05
N MET A 130 -7.58 -2.00 3.29
CA MET A 130 -7.07 -2.63 4.51
C MET A 130 -6.81 -4.13 4.32
N ALA A 131 -5.90 -4.67 5.12
CA ALA A 131 -5.65 -6.11 5.23
C ALA A 131 -6.32 -6.68 6.49
N ARG A 132 -7.57 -7.14 6.37
CA ARG A 132 -8.34 -7.66 7.51
C ARG A 132 -7.78 -9.01 7.95
N GLY A 133 -7.49 -9.16 9.24
CA GLY A 133 -6.91 -10.39 9.81
C GLY A 133 -5.44 -10.60 9.46
N LEU A 134 -4.71 -9.52 9.12
CA LEU A 134 -3.27 -9.57 8.91
C LEU A 134 -2.55 -9.91 10.22
N LYS A 135 -1.83 -11.03 10.21
CA LYS A 135 -1.05 -11.53 11.35
C LYS A 135 0.38 -11.01 11.33
N THR A 136 0.96 -10.85 10.14
CA THR A 136 2.36 -10.45 9.98
C THR A 136 2.56 -9.76 8.64
N LEU A 137 3.23 -8.62 8.68
CA LEU A 137 3.80 -7.94 7.52
C LEU A 137 5.33 -7.88 7.70
N THR A 138 6.06 -8.43 6.75
CA THR A 138 7.52 -8.44 6.73
C THR A 138 8.01 -7.63 5.56
N ILE A 139 8.72 -6.54 5.85
CA ILE A 139 9.31 -5.67 4.85
C ILE A 139 10.82 -5.76 4.98
N ARG A 140 11.50 -5.88 3.84
CA ARG A 140 12.96 -5.84 3.78
C ARG A 140 13.43 -4.42 3.48
N LEU A 141 14.22 -3.87 4.40
CA LEU A 141 14.70 -2.49 4.34
C LEU A 141 16.19 -2.39 3.96
N ASP A 142 16.94 -3.49 4.02
CA ASP A 142 18.38 -3.51 3.78
C ASP A 142 18.80 -4.53 2.69
N ARG A 143 20.06 -4.43 2.27
CA ARG A 143 20.67 -5.40 1.37
C ARG A 143 21.01 -6.67 2.15
N LYS A 144 20.72 -7.85 1.59
CA LYS A 144 21.04 -9.14 2.21
C LYS A 144 22.53 -9.18 2.52
N GLY A 145 22.88 -9.53 3.76
CA GLY A 145 24.28 -9.60 4.20
C GLY A 145 24.91 -8.25 4.53
N SER A 146 24.12 -7.16 4.65
CA SER A 146 24.67 -5.85 5.01
C SER A 146 25.30 -5.82 6.41
N GLY A 147 24.75 -6.61 7.36
CA GLY A 147 25.23 -6.68 8.75
C GLY A 147 25.07 -5.37 9.54
N LYS A 148 24.51 -4.31 8.94
CA LYS A 148 24.40 -2.98 9.56
C LYS A 148 23.11 -2.87 10.35
N SER A 149 23.23 -2.51 11.62
CA SER A 149 22.09 -2.12 12.44
C SER A 149 21.65 -0.72 12.02
N ALA A 150 20.39 -0.58 11.62
CA ALA A 150 19.76 0.70 11.30
C ALA A 150 18.56 0.92 12.23
N SER A 151 18.27 2.18 12.54
CA SER A 151 17.09 2.58 13.31
C SER A 151 16.06 3.18 12.36
N TYR A 152 14.79 2.84 12.56
CA TYR A 152 13.69 3.35 11.75
C TYR A 152 12.57 3.87 12.64
N ASP A 153 11.93 4.94 12.18
CA ASP A 153 10.64 5.40 12.65
C ASP A 153 9.54 4.67 11.89
N VAL A 154 8.74 3.91 12.62
CA VAL A 154 7.64 3.12 12.03
C VAL A 154 6.32 3.77 12.37
N ALA A 155 5.66 4.34 11.36
CA ALA A 155 4.32 4.92 11.37
C ALA A 155 3.26 3.89 10.93
N LEU A 156 2.32 3.52 11.80
CA LEU A 156 1.24 2.55 11.47
C LEU A 156 -0.14 3.19 11.54
N GLY A 157 -0.92 3.11 10.45
CA GLY A 157 -2.31 3.57 10.36
C GLY A 157 -3.34 2.45 10.52
N PHE A 158 -4.44 2.72 11.22
CA PHE A 158 -5.56 1.78 11.40
C PHE A 158 -6.90 2.48 11.21
N SER A 159 -7.86 1.85 10.51
CA SER A 159 -9.24 2.33 10.41
C SER A 159 -10.25 1.20 10.66
N ALA A 160 -11.37 1.55 11.29
CA ALA A 160 -12.50 0.65 11.41
C ALA A 160 -13.39 0.72 10.16
N PRO A 161 -13.77 -0.42 9.55
CA PRO A 161 -14.77 -0.45 8.51
C PRO A 161 -16.12 0.18 8.93
N PRO A 162 -16.86 0.80 7.99
CA PRO A 162 -18.25 1.20 8.19
C PRO A 162 -19.10 0.09 8.83
N GLY A 163 -19.80 0.43 9.91
CA GLY A 163 -20.63 -0.49 10.69
C GLY A 163 -19.92 -1.12 11.90
N ASP A 164 -18.59 -1.03 11.99
CA ASP A 164 -17.87 -1.51 13.17
C ASP A 164 -18.16 -0.64 14.40
N LYS A 165 -18.30 -1.30 15.55
CA LYS A 165 -18.47 -0.68 16.86
C LYS A 165 -17.14 -0.66 17.62
N ALA A 166 -16.94 0.36 18.44
CA ALA A 166 -15.77 0.42 19.33
C ALA A 166 -15.70 -0.85 20.19
N GLY A 167 -14.50 -1.39 20.38
CA GLY A 167 -14.27 -2.61 21.16
C GLY A 167 -14.46 -3.92 20.39
N GLN A 168 -14.96 -3.91 19.15
CA GLN A 168 -15.05 -5.13 18.34
C GLN A 168 -13.70 -5.62 17.81
N ARG A 169 -12.72 -4.72 17.71
CA ARG A 169 -11.37 -5.03 17.25
C ARG A 169 -10.36 -4.51 18.26
N VAL A 170 -9.84 -5.44 19.05
CA VAL A 170 -8.83 -5.18 20.07
C VAL A 170 -7.65 -6.11 19.81
N PHE A 171 -6.46 -5.55 19.64
CA PHE A 171 -5.26 -6.35 19.40
C PHE A 171 -3.99 -5.64 19.87
N ASP A 172 -2.94 -6.44 20.06
CA ASP A 172 -1.61 -5.94 20.34
C ASP A 172 -0.85 -5.68 19.04
N VAL A 173 0.03 -4.67 19.04
CA VAL A 173 0.92 -4.37 17.92
C VAL A 173 2.34 -4.66 18.33
N ALA A 174 3.05 -5.46 17.54
CA ALA A 174 4.46 -5.74 17.71
C ALA A 174 5.25 -5.29 16.48
N VAL A 175 6.42 -4.67 16.71
CA VAL A 175 7.37 -4.27 15.69
C VAL A 175 8.70 -4.96 15.99
N ALA A 176 9.27 -5.65 15.00
CA ALA A 176 10.50 -6.44 15.16
C ALA A 176 10.48 -7.42 16.36
N GLY A 177 9.30 -7.99 16.66
CA GLY A 177 9.11 -8.94 17.77
C GLY A 177 8.92 -8.31 19.15
N LYS A 178 9.04 -6.99 19.29
CA LYS A 178 8.72 -6.26 20.53
C LYS A 178 7.30 -5.71 20.46
N THR A 179 6.46 -6.04 21.44
CA THR A 179 5.13 -5.44 21.58
C THR A 179 5.28 -3.95 21.92
N VAL A 180 4.77 -3.08 21.06
CA VAL A 180 4.84 -1.62 21.19
C VAL A 180 3.51 -0.99 21.62
N LEU A 181 2.40 -1.66 21.33
CA LEU A 181 1.07 -1.27 21.80
C LEU A 181 0.33 -2.50 22.29
N LYS A 182 -0.38 -2.37 23.41
CA LYS A 182 -1.24 -3.42 23.97
C LYS A 182 -2.70 -2.98 23.92
N GLY A 183 -3.60 -3.90 23.60
CA GLY A 183 -5.05 -3.67 23.64
C GLY A 183 -5.52 -2.49 22.78
N LEU A 184 -4.91 -2.29 21.60
CA LEU A 184 -5.32 -1.23 20.69
C LEU A 184 -6.76 -1.48 20.25
N VAL A 185 -7.67 -0.57 20.62
CA VAL A 185 -9.04 -0.54 20.14
C VAL A 185 -9.10 0.30 18.87
N VAL A 186 -9.43 -0.31 17.73
CA VAL A 186 -9.58 0.42 16.47
C VAL A 186 -10.98 1.05 16.43
N GLY A 187 -11.01 2.38 16.43
CA GLY A 187 -12.22 3.17 16.15
C GLY A 187 -12.26 3.62 14.68
N ARG A 188 -13.22 4.49 14.33
CA ARG A 188 -13.29 5.13 13.00
C ARG A 188 -12.09 6.03 12.65
N ILE A 189 -11.14 6.20 13.57
CA ILE A 189 -10.07 7.21 13.52
C ILE A 189 -8.76 6.53 13.08
N GLY A 190 -8.18 7.04 11.99
CA GLY A 190 -6.80 6.79 11.61
C GLY A 190 -5.84 7.21 12.71
N LYS A 191 -5.26 6.28 13.46
CA LYS A 191 -4.14 6.58 14.36
C LYS A 191 -2.84 6.19 13.70
N VAL A 192 -1.92 7.14 13.60
CA VAL A 192 -0.52 6.92 13.19
C VAL A 192 0.35 6.95 14.45
N PHE A 193 1.11 5.89 14.69
CA PHE A 193 2.08 5.84 15.79
C PHE A 193 3.48 5.68 15.24
N SER A 194 4.46 6.47 15.71
CA SER A 194 5.88 6.32 15.40
C SER A 194 6.62 5.56 16.51
N GLN A 195 7.46 4.59 16.16
CA GLN A 195 8.32 3.84 17.11
C GLN A 195 9.72 3.62 16.53
N HIS A 196 10.75 3.82 17.38
CA HIS A 196 12.16 3.53 17.08
C HIS A 196 12.48 2.03 17.24
N GLY A 197 12.87 1.35 16.15
CA GLY A 197 13.31 -0.07 16.19
C GLY A 197 14.74 -0.29 15.66
N LYS A 198 15.57 -1.06 16.38
CA LYS A 198 16.90 -1.55 15.93
C LYS A 198 16.86 -3.06 15.62
N GLY A 199 17.44 -3.49 14.51
CA GLY A 199 17.78 -4.90 14.22
C GLY A 199 17.05 -5.57 13.02
N PRO A 200 17.50 -6.76 12.56
CA PRO A 200 16.97 -7.43 11.37
C PRO A 200 15.54 -7.94 11.60
N GLN A 201 14.59 -7.42 10.82
CA GLN A 201 13.19 -7.43 11.21
C GLN A 201 12.44 -8.68 10.72
N ARG A 202 12.28 -9.65 11.64
CA ARG A 202 11.10 -10.53 11.65
C ARG A 202 10.03 -9.82 12.47
N CYS A 203 8.98 -9.32 11.80
CA CYS A 203 7.76 -8.96 12.51
C CYS A 203 7.06 -10.27 12.87
N SER A 204 6.81 -10.55 14.15
CA SER A 204 6.11 -11.78 14.55
C SER A 204 5.12 -11.51 15.67
N ARG A 205 3.89 -11.96 15.43
CA ARG A 205 2.77 -12.15 16.37
C ARG A 205 2.01 -10.88 16.76
N ALA A 206 0.83 -10.72 16.18
CA ALA A 206 -0.30 -10.01 16.76
C ALA A 206 -1.46 -11.00 16.80
N TRP A 207 -1.97 -11.33 18.00
CA TRP A 207 -3.15 -12.18 18.18
C TRP A 207 -4.40 -11.42 17.77
N MET A 208 -5.26 -12.02 16.94
CA MET A 208 -6.54 -11.43 16.57
C MET A 208 -7.53 -12.51 16.14
N TRP A 209 -8.74 -12.46 16.71
CA TRP A 209 -9.94 -13.18 16.28
C TRP A 209 -10.74 -12.31 15.29
#